data_AF-A0A9P9QFY6-F1
#
_entry.id   AF-A0A9P9QFY6-F1
#
_cell.length_a   1.000
_cell.length_b   1.000
_cell.length_c   1.000
_cell.angle_alpha   90.00
_cell.angle_beta   90.00
_cell.angle_gamma   90.00
#
_symmetry.space_group_name_H-M   'P 1'
#
loop_
_entity.id
_entity.type
_entity.pdbx_description
1 polymer ?
#
loop_
_entity_poly.entity_id
_entity_poly.type
_entity_poly.pdbx_seq_one_letter_code
_entity_poly.pdbx_strand_id
1 'polypeptide(L)'
;MHTISIETNCRKGVHSQDAAAAILVEVKNVERHMHRLRRYFKAQEADNKPLYQWAPYEGYPALNASVSKLKKAMTKFKYPRLPQEYFSKSVARASNLSTSVSTSSVDILAAINKKTADYMDEMVSSTLSDDAKAQANTVVTEEIRKLLEHSTSATGTVWQATDLLRTCGKKQGDVRSCPWSVGATTMTVFVATVVSLATNYLFDLASLDVLPARSSGHASCSQVVDLVQQARVVTNLTSELCSIKMQDVDHRYNYLAALSEAHGLRIDGIVDGLGPPNQEGTYYVSTSKSDNNSCRSSILKVSEVLQNQLQRQQQELELMRKNMHRMDVRLTRGIEKARKE
;
A
#
# COMPACT_ATOMS: atom_id res chain seq x y z
N MET A 1 28.95 57.45 -16.34
CA MET A 1 27.58 56.91 -16.29
C MET A 1 27.63 55.44 -16.65
N HIS A 2 27.56 54.54 -15.65
CA HIS A 2 27.51 53.09 -15.87
C HIS A 2 26.11 52.60 -15.51
N THR A 3 25.38 52.17 -16.53
CA THR A 3 24.07 51.56 -16.41
C THR A 3 24.28 50.09 -16.05
N ILE A 4 23.98 49.72 -14.80
CA ILE A 4 24.02 48.34 -14.32
C ILE A 4 22.73 47.65 -14.80
N SER A 5 22.84 46.79 -15.81
CA SER A 5 21.77 45.90 -16.23
C SER A 5 21.61 44.77 -15.20
N ILE A 6 20.57 44.86 -14.38
CA ILE A 6 20.13 43.77 -13.50
C ILE A 6 19.35 42.78 -14.37
N GLU A 7 20.05 41.79 -14.93
CA GLU A 7 19.41 40.65 -15.59
C GLU A 7 18.61 39.84 -14.58
N THR A 8 17.30 39.83 -14.79
CA THR A 8 16.28 39.08 -14.07
C THR A 8 16.50 37.56 -14.20
N ASN A 9 17.31 37.00 -13.31
CA ASN A 9 17.58 35.56 -13.19
C ASN A 9 16.50 34.84 -12.33
N CYS A 10 15.21 35.17 -12.52
CA CYS A 10 14.11 34.76 -11.64
C CYS A 10 13.18 33.66 -12.21
N ARG A 11 13.53 32.99 -13.33
CA ARG A 11 12.64 32.01 -14.01
C ARG A 11 12.92 30.52 -13.76
N LYS A 12 13.92 30.15 -12.95
CA LYS A 12 14.26 28.72 -12.74
C LYS A 12 13.44 28.00 -11.64
N GLY A 13 12.59 28.71 -10.90
CA GLY A 13 11.82 28.14 -9.78
C GLY A 13 10.55 27.37 -10.18
N VAL A 14 9.92 27.72 -11.31
CA VAL A 14 8.56 27.27 -11.66
C VAL A 14 8.52 25.77 -12.03
N HIS A 15 9.53 25.26 -12.73
CA HIS A 15 9.54 23.88 -13.26
C HIS A 15 9.55 22.76 -12.21
N SER A 16 9.80 23.10 -10.95
CA SER A 16 10.10 22.14 -9.89
C SER A 16 8.84 21.69 -9.14
N GLN A 17 7.90 22.60 -8.90
CA GLN A 17 6.56 22.31 -8.37
C GLN A 17 5.70 21.55 -9.39
N ASP A 18 5.90 21.85 -10.67
CA ASP A 18 5.21 21.20 -11.79
C ASP A 18 5.43 19.68 -11.82
N ALA A 19 6.59 19.19 -11.37
CA ALA A 19 6.92 17.76 -11.43
C ALA A 19 6.14 16.91 -10.43
N ALA A 20 6.03 17.36 -9.17
CA ALA A 20 5.22 16.68 -8.15
C ALA A 20 3.73 16.76 -8.48
N ALA A 21 3.27 17.92 -8.97
CA ALA A 21 1.92 18.11 -9.46
C ALA A 21 1.60 17.17 -10.64
N ALA A 22 2.53 17.00 -11.59
CA ALA A 22 2.37 16.08 -12.71
C ALA A 22 2.18 14.63 -12.25
N ILE A 23 2.98 14.15 -11.28
CA ILE A 23 2.78 12.81 -10.71
C ILE A 23 1.37 12.70 -10.11
N LEU A 24 0.93 13.68 -9.32
CA LEU A 24 -0.39 13.66 -8.68
C LEU A 24 -1.53 13.65 -9.70
N VAL A 25 -1.40 14.40 -10.79
CA VAL A 25 -2.37 14.42 -11.89
C VAL A 25 -2.48 13.04 -12.52
N GLU A 26 -1.34 12.39 -12.81
CA GLU A 26 -1.36 11.06 -13.42
C GLU A 26 -1.84 9.97 -12.46
N VAL A 27 -1.49 10.03 -11.17
CA VAL A 27 -2.04 9.13 -10.14
C VAL A 27 -3.57 9.28 -10.06
N LYS A 28 -4.09 10.51 -10.11
CA LYS A 28 -5.55 10.77 -10.13
C LYS A 28 -6.21 10.23 -11.41
N ASN A 29 -5.52 10.26 -12.55
CA ASN A 29 -6.04 9.66 -13.78
C ASN A 29 -6.13 8.14 -13.66
N VAL A 30 -5.09 7.47 -13.12
CA VAL A 30 -5.12 6.03 -12.84
C VAL A 30 -6.25 5.67 -11.89
N GLU A 31 -6.43 6.43 -10.81
CA GLU A 31 -7.55 6.26 -9.85
C GLU A 31 -8.92 6.35 -10.53
N ARG A 32 -9.14 7.37 -11.38
CA ARG A 32 -10.38 7.50 -12.15
C ARG A 32 -10.67 6.29 -13.03
N HIS A 33 -9.65 5.73 -13.68
CA HIS A 33 -9.79 4.54 -14.53
C HIS A 33 -10.06 3.27 -13.71
N MET A 34 -9.41 3.12 -12.55
CA MET A 34 -9.69 2.03 -11.61
C MET A 34 -11.12 2.11 -11.05
N HIS A 35 -11.65 3.30 -10.78
CA HIS A 35 -13.04 3.48 -10.41
C HIS A 35 -14.03 3.18 -11.54
N ARG A 36 -13.66 3.40 -12.81
CA ARG A 36 -14.48 2.98 -13.95
C ARG A 36 -14.51 1.46 -14.08
N LEU A 37 -13.36 0.81 -13.92
CA LEU A 37 -13.25 -0.65 -13.88
C LEU A 37 -14.12 -1.22 -12.76
N ARG A 38 -14.00 -0.70 -11.52
CA ARG A 38 -14.85 -1.12 -10.39
C ARG A 38 -16.34 -0.95 -10.67
N ARG A 39 -16.75 0.14 -11.30
CA ARG A 39 -18.16 0.36 -11.68
C ARG A 39 -18.65 -0.63 -12.73
N TYR A 40 -17.81 -0.95 -13.71
CA TYR A 40 -18.11 -1.99 -14.69
C TYR A 40 -18.38 -3.33 -14.00
N PHE A 41 -17.51 -3.77 -13.07
CA PHE A 41 -17.73 -5.02 -12.33
C PHE A 41 -19.02 -5.01 -11.51
N LYS A 42 -19.32 -3.90 -10.82
CA LYS A 42 -20.58 -3.77 -10.08
C LYS A 42 -21.81 -3.82 -11.00
N ALA A 43 -21.73 -3.25 -12.20
CA ALA A 43 -22.82 -3.31 -13.16
C ALA A 43 -23.03 -4.74 -13.69
N GLN A 44 -21.94 -5.43 -14.05
CA GLN A 44 -22.01 -6.84 -14.49
C GLN A 44 -22.52 -7.76 -13.38
N GLU A 45 -22.13 -7.53 -12.11
CA GLU A 45 -22.63 -8.30 -10.97
C GLU A 45 -24.13 -8.06 -10.76
N ALA A 46 -24.60 -6.82 -10.90
CA ALA A 46 -26.02 -6.47 -10.74
C ALA A 46 -26.94 -7.09 -11.80
N ASP A 47 -26.43 -7.26 -13.03
CA ASP A 47 -27.15 -7.93 -14.13
C ASP A 47 -27.32 -9.45 -13.90
N ASN A 48 -26.62 -10.01 -12.89
CA ASN A 48 -26.59 -11.44 -12.56
C ASN A 48 -26.34 -12.37 -13.75
N LYS A 49 -25.59 -11.88 -14.75
CA LYS A 49 -25.16 -12.69 -15.90
C LYS A 49 -23.99 -13.57 -15.50
N PRO A 50 -23.87 -14.78 -16.07
CA PRO A 50 -22.72 -15.63 -15.85
C PRO A 50 -21.47 -14.99 -16.49
N LEU A 51 -20.30 -15.30 -15.94
CA LEU A 51 -19.04 -14.61 -16.25
C LEU A 51 -18.67 -14.65 -17.74
N TYR A 52 -18.95 -15.76 -18.42
CA TYR A 52 -18.68 -15.93 -19.86
C TYR A 52 -19.59 -15.08 -20.77
N GLN A 53 -20.66 -14.49 -20.24
CA GLN A 53 -21.55 -13.58 -20.97
C GLN A 53 -21.27 -12.10 -20.68
N TRP A 54 -20.27 -11.80 -19.85
CA TRP A 54 -19.92 -10.42 -19.55
C TRP A 54 -19.35 -9.74 -20.77
N ALA A 55 -19.82 -8.53 -21.06
CA ALA A 55 -19.32 -7.73 -22.17
C ALA A 55 -17.86 -7.33 -21.88
N PRO A 56 -16.88 -7.55 -22.78
CA PRO A 56 -15.48 -7.23 -22.52
C PRO A 56 -15.26 -5.79 -22.03
N TYR A 57 -14.38 -5.59 -21.04
CA TYR A 57 -14.12 -4.23 -20.56
C TYR A 57 -13.22 -3.45 -21.53
N GLU A 58 -13.81 -2.52 -22.28
CA GLU A 58 -13.09 -1.71 -23.27
C GLU A 58 -12.13 -0.66 -22.67
N GLY A 59 -12.16 -0.45 -21.34
CA GLY A 59 -11.40 0.61 -20.69
C GLY A 59 -9.93 0.26 -20.38
N TYR A 60 -9.47 -0.97 -20.63
CA TYR A 60 -8.09 -1.39 -20.35
C TYR A 60 -7.02 -0.55 -21.08
N PRO A 61 -7.14 -0.23 -22.38
CA PRO A 61 -6.13 0.59 -23.07
C PRO A 61 -5.96 1.97 -22.44
N ALA A 62 -7.05 2.59 -21.99
CA ALA A 62 -7.02 3.91 -21.34
C ALA A 62 -6.39 3.86 -19.94
N LEU A 63 -6.65 2.78 -19.18
CA LEU A 63 -5.98 2.52 -17.90
C LEU A 63 -4.47 2.33 -18.13
N ASN A 64 -4.09 1.48 -19.08
CA ASN A 64 -2.69 1.23 -19.41
C ASN A 64 -1.96 2.51 -19.87
N ALA A 65 -2.59 3.30 -20.74
CA ALA A 65 -2.04 4.58 -21.18
C ALA A 65 -1.82 5.55 -20.01
N SER A 66 -2.72 5.57 -19.02
CA SER A 66 -2.56 6.37 -17.80
C SER A 66 -1.40 5.88 -16.93
N VAL A 67 -1.24 4.57 -16.78
CA VAL A 67 -0.10 3.95 -16.09
C VAL A 67 1.23 4.29 -16.79
N SER A 68 1.28 4.23 -18.13
CA SER A 68 2.46 4.62 -18.90
C SER A 68 2.80 6.10 -18.74
N LYS A 69 1.79 6.99 -18.73
CA LYS A 69 1.99 8.43 -18.45
C LYS A 69 2.51 8.67 -17.04
N LEU A 70 1.99 7.96 -16.05
CA LEU A 70 2.49 8.01 -14.67
C LEU A 70 3.97 7.60 -14.60
N LYS A 71 4.34 6.47 -15.22
CA LYS A 71 5.75 6.03 -15.30
C LYS A 71 6.64 7.11 -15.95
N LYS A 72 6.18 7.74 -17.04
CA LYS A 72 6.89 8.84 -17.69
C LYS A 72 7.02 10.09 -16.82
N ALA A 73 6.02 10.40 -15.99
CA ALA A 73 6.09 11.49 -15.03
C ALA A 73 7.11 11.18 -13.93
N MET A 74 7.14 9.94 -13.43
CA MET A 74 8.12 9.49 -12.45
C MET A 74 9.57 9.57 -12.95
N THR A 75 9.84 9.21 -14.21
CA THR A 75 11.21 9.29 -14.76
C THR A 75 11.69 10.73 -14.97
N LYS A 76 10.76 11.66 -15.21
CA LYS A 76 11.06 13.10 -15.31
C LYS A 76 11.21 13.78 -13.95
N PHE A 77 10.80 13.13 -12.87
CA PHE A 77 10.84 13.70 -11.54
C PHE A 77 12.28 13.83 -11.04
N LYS A 78 12.76 15.07 -10.97
CA LYS A 78 14.04 15.43 -10.34
C LYS A 78 13.73 16.01 -8.98
N TYR A 79 14.43 15.56 -7.94
CA TYR A 79 14.29 16.00 -6.53
C TYR A 79 14.35 17.52 -6.40
N PRO A 80 13.20 18.21 -6.45
CA PRO A 80 13.15 19.66 -6.45
C PRO A 80 13.16 20.13 -5.01
N ARG A 81 14.01 21.09 -4.64
CA ARG A 81 13.93 21.73 -3.30
C ARG A 81 12.59 22.48 -3.22
N LEU A 82 11.57 21.87 -2.62
CA LEU A 82 10.26 22.49 -2.39
C LEU A 82 10.07 22.66 -0.88
N PRO A 83 9.21 23.61 -0.46
CA PRO A 83 8.83 23.72 0.94
C PRO A 83 8.29 22.39 1.48
N GLN A 84 8.72 22.01 2.68
CA GLN A 84 8.32 20.76 3.33
C GLN A 84 6.79 20.62 3.46
N GLU A 85 6.10 21.74 3.70
CA GLU A 85 4.64 21.80 3.77
C GLU A 85 3.99 21.37 2.43
N TYR A 86 4.55 21.78 1.31
CA TYR A 86 4.06 21.38 -0.01
C TYR A 86 4.26 19.88 -0.27
N PHE A 87 5.44 19.34 0.11
CA PHE A 87 5.71 17.91 -0.01
C PHE A 87 4.79 17.07 0.86
N SER A 88 4.60 17.46 2.13
CA SER A 88 3.71 16.72 3.04
C SER A 88 2.27 16.68 2.52
N LYS A 89 1.73 17.82 2.04
CA LYS A 89 0.42 17.87 1.37
C LYS A 89 0.36 16.97 0.13
N SER A 90 1.40 17.00 -0.69
CA SER A 90 1.49 16.16 -1.90
C SER A 90 1.55 14.67 -1.58
N VAL A 91 2.35 14.28 -0.59
CA VAL A 91 2.48 12.89 -0.12
C VAL A 91 1.18 12.38 0.50
N ALA A 92 0.50 13.20 1.30
CA ALA A 92 -0.80 12.85 1.87
C ALA A 92 -1.83 12.60 0.76
N ARG A 93 -1.88 13.49 -0.24
CA ARG A 93 -2.78 13.35 -1.40
C ARG A 93 -2.46 12.11 -2.23
N ALA A 94 -1.19 11.86 -2.53
CA ALA A 94 -0.76 10.67 -3.26
C ALA A 94 -1.11 9.39 -2.49
N SER A 95 -0.93 9.39 -1.16
CA SER A 95 -1.27 8.24 -0.31
C SER A 95 -2.76 7.95 -0.31
N ASN A 96 -3.62 8.97 -0.19
CA ASN A 96 -5.08 8.79 -0.28
C ASN A 96 -5.51 8.21 -1.64
N LEU A 97 -4.94 8.70 -2.74
CA LEU A 97 -5.20 8.18 -4.08
C LEU A 97 -4.69 6.73 -4.23
N SER A 98 -3.52 6.42 -3.67
CA SER A 98 -2.96 5.06 -3.66
C SER A 98 -3.87 4.09 -2.92
N THR A 99 -4.37 4.47 -1.75
CA THR A 99 -5.35 3.68 -1.00
C THR A 99 -6.63 3.48 -1.82
N SER A 100 -7.16 4.54 -2.45
CA SER A 100 -8.37 4.45 -3.30
C SER A 100 -8.20 3.47 -4.48
N VAL A 101 -7.04 3.51 -5.15
CA VAL A 101 -6.68 2.57 -6.22
C VAL A 101 -6.61 1.13 -5.68
N SER A 102 -5.93 0.92 -4.56
CA SER A 102 -5.81 -0.40 -3.92
C SER A 102 -7.16 -0.95 -3.48
N THR A 103 -8.01 -0.15 -2.83
CA THR A 103 -9.38 -0.56 -2.46
C THR A 103 -10.19 -0.93 -3.69
N SER A 104 -10.08 -0.16 -4.77
CA SER A 104 -10.77 -0.51 -6.03
C SER A 104 -10.28 -1.85 -6.58
N SER A 105 -8.97 -2.10 -6.57
CA SER A 105 -8.40 -3.38 -7.00
C SER A 105 -8.89 -4.54 -6.15
N VAL A 106 -8.91 -4.40 -4.82
CA VAL A 106 -9.38 -5.44 -3.89
C VAL A 106 -10.85 -5.77 -4.14
N ASP A 107 -11.70 -4.76 -4.28
CA ASP A 107 -13.13 -4.96 -4.56
C ASP A 107 -13.37 -5.71 -5.87
N ILE A 108 -12.62 -5.35 -6.92
CA ILE A 108 -12.74 -6.01 -8.22
C ILE A 108 -12.31 -7.47 -8.13
N LEU A 109 -11.18 -7.75 -7.46
CA LEU A 109 -10.69 -9.12 -7.26
C LEU A 109 -11.65 -9.95 -6.41
N ALA A 110 -12.25 -9.36 -5.37
CA ALA A 110 -13.24 -10.05 -4.54
C ALA A 110 -14.48 -10.41 -5.38
N ALA A 111 -14.99 -9.49 -6.19
CA ALA A 111 -16.14 -9.73 -7.08
C ALA A 111 -15.85 -10.84 -8.08
N ILE A 112 -14.66 -10.86 -8.67
CA ILE A 112 -14.25 -11.90 -9.62
C ILE A 112 -14.03 -13.23 -8.95
N ASN A 113 -13.34 -13.29 -7.81
CA ASN A 113 -13.13 -14.56 -7.11
C ASN A 113 -14.46 -15.22 -6.75
N LYS A 114 -15.42 -14.43 -6.29
CA LYS A 114 -16.80 -14.89 -6.06
C LYS A 114 -17.43 -15.40 -7.36
N LYS A 115 -17.41 -14.60 -8.44
CA LYS A 115 -18.03 -14.97 -9.71
C LYS A 115 -17.35 -16.15 -10.42
N THR A 116 -16.05 -16.33 -10.26
CA THR A 116 -15.31 -17.50 -10.77
C THR A 116 -15.73 -18.76 -10.02
N ALA A 117 -15.94 -18.69 -8.70
CA ALA A 117 -16.47 -19.80 -7.92
C ALA A 117 -17.89 -20.17 -8.39
N ASP A 118 -18.78 -19.18 -8.47
CA ASP A 118 -20.15 -19.38 -8.99
C ASP A 118 -20.13 -19.98 -10.41
N TYR A 119 -19.25 -19.46 -11.28
CA TYR A 119 -19.08 -19.93 -12.66
C TYR A 119 -18.64 -21.39 -12.74
N MET A 120 -17.75 -21.85 -11.86
CA MET A 120 -17.32 -23.26 -11.86
C MET A 120 -18.48 -24.19 -11.52
N ASP A 121 -19.30 -23.84 -10.53
CA ASP A 121 -20.49 -24.62 -10.16
C ASP A 121 -21.55 -24.60 -11.28
N GLU A 122 -21.78 -23.45 -11.91
CA GLU A 122 -22.67 -23.30 -13.06
C GLU A 122 -22.18 -24.07 -14.30
N MET A 123 -20.89 -24.04 -14.60
CA MET A 123 -20.28 -24.76 -15.72
C MET A 123 -20.43 -26.27 -15.59
N VAL A 124 -20.17 -26.81 -14.39
CA VAL A 124 -20.29 -28.24 -14.09
C VAL A 124 -21.73 -28.70 -14.26
N SER A 125 -22.69 -27.90 -13.79
CA SER A 125 -24.12 -28.21 -13.90
C SER A 125 -24.74 -27.90 -15.27
N SER A 126 -24.06 -27.12 -16.13
CA SER A 126 -24.61 -26.69 -17.42
C SER A 126 -24.71 -27.84 -18.45
N THR A 127 -25.73 -27.76 -19.30
CA THR A 127 -25.97 -28.66 -20.44
C THR A 127 -25.23 -28.23 -21.72
N LEU A 128 -24.28 -27.29 -21.61
CA LEU A 128 -23.45 -26.86 -22.73
C LEU A 128 -22.63 -28.05 -23.27
N SER A 129 -22.34 -28.05 -24.56
CA SER A 129 -21.38 -29.00 -25.13
C SER A 129 -19.99 -28.76 -24.56
N ASP A 130 -19.16 -29.81 -24.54
CA ASP A 130 -17.79 -29.71 -24.03
C ASP A 130 -16.97 -28.64 -24.77
N ASP A 131 -17.17 -28.50 -26.09
CA ASP A 131 -16.54 -27.45 -26.90
C ASP A 131 -16.97 -26.04 -26.47
N ALA A 132 -18.26 -25.84 -26.19
CA ALA A 132 -18.78 -24.55 -25.73
C ALA A 132 -18.28 -24.22 -24.32
N LYS A 133 -18.17 -25.22 -23.44
CA LYS A 133 -17.57 -25.10 -22.11
C LYS A 133 -16.08 -24.72 -22.20
N ALA A 134 -15.34 -25.35 -23.09
CA ALA A 134 -13.93 -25.02 -23.34
C ALA A 134 -13.78 -23.58 -23.83
N GLN A 135 -14.60 -23.16 -24.81
CA GLN A 135 -14.58 -21.79 -25.32
C GLN A 135 -14.92 -20.76 -24.23
N ALA A 136 -15.96 -21.03 -23.41
CA ALA A 136 -16.33 -20.17 -22.29
C ALA A 136 -15.18 -20.04 -21.28
N ASN A 137 -14.52 -21.15 -20.92
CA ASN A 137 -13.35 -21.14 -20.05
C ASN A 137 -12.22 -20.29 -20.60
N THR A 138 -11.93 -20.38 -21.91
CA THR A 138 -10.88 -19.57 -22.55
C THR A 138 -11.20 -18.08 -22.45
N VAL A 139 -12.44 -17.68 -22.76
CA VAL A 139 -12.86 -16.26 -22.70
C VAL A 139 -12.78 -15.72 -21.27
N VAL A 140 -13.28 -16.48 -20.30
CA VAL A 140 -13.26 -16.11 -18.88
C VAL A 140 -11.82 -15.97 -18.37
N THR A 141 -10.97 -16.96 -18.67
CA THR A 141 -9.57 -16.97 -18.22
C THR A 141 -8.80 -15.79 -18.80
N GLU A 142 -9.01 -15.46 -20.08
CA GLU A 142 -8.36 -14.34 -20.74
C GLU A 142 -8.79 -12.98 -20.14
N GLU A 143 -10.06 -12.83 -19.79
CA GLU A 143 -10.56 -11.60 -19.15
C GLU A 143 -10.02 -11.45 -17.72
N ILE A 144 -10.01 -12.53 -16.93
CA ILE A 144 -9.40 -12.55 -15.59
C ILE A 144 -7.90 -12.20 -15.67
N ARG A 145 -7.19 -12.73 -16.67
CA ARG A 145 -5.77 -12.45 -16.89
C ARG A 145 -5.53 -10.95 -17.15
N LYS A 146 -6.27 -10.35 -18.09
CA LYS A 146 -6.19 -8.91 -18.40
C LYS A 146 -6.47 -8.06 -17.17
N LEU A 147 -7.49 -8.42 -16.42
CA LEU A 147 -7.82 -7.71 -15.20
C LEU A 147 -6.67 -7.74 -14.19
N LEU A 148 -6.17 -8.93 -13.88
CA LEU A 148 -5.09 -9.11 -12.91
C LEU A 148 -3.88 -8.28 -13.33
N GLU A 149 -3.48 -8.39 -14.59
CA GLU A 149 -2.37 -7.64 -15.18
C GLU A 149 -2.55 -6.12 -15.02
N HIS A 150 -3.70 -5.59 -15.45
CA HIS A 150 -3.93 -4.14 -15.44
C HIS A 150 -4.13 -3.57 -14.03
N SER A 151 -4.86 -4.27 -13.16
CA SER A 151 -5.13 -3.81 -11.78
C SER A 151 -3.87 -3.81 -10.93
N THR A 152 -3.04 -4.83 -11.09
CA THR A 152 -1.78 -4.97 -10.34
C THR A 152 -0.71 -4.03 -10.85
N SER A 153 -0.59 -3.87 -12.17
CA SER A 153 0.30 -2.88 -12.80
C SER A 153 -0.07 -1.44 -12.38
N ALA A 154 -1.36 -1.12 -12.36
CA ALA A 154 -1.86 0.18 -11.89
C ALA A 154 -1.54 0.41 -10.41
N THR A 155 -1.89 -0.55 -9.56
CA THR A 155 -1.63 -0.47 -8.11
C THR A 155 -0.14 -0.34 -7.82
N GLY A 156 0.70 -1.21 -8.39
CA GLY A 156 2.14 -1.19 -8.20
C GLY A 156 2.78 0.13 -8.64
N THR A 157 2.37 0.67 -9.80
CA THR A 157 2.91 1.94 -10.30
C THR A 157 2.50 3.13 -9.42
N VAL A 158 1.25 3.17 -8.94
CA VAL A 158 0.79 4.23 -8.03
C VAL A 158 1.52 4.19 -6.68
N TRP A 159 1.79 3.01 -6.15
CA TRP A 159 2.62 2.85 -4.95
C TRP A 159 4.04 3.35 -5.15
N GLN A 160 4.70 2.94 -6.25
CA GLN A 160 6.03 3.42 -6.60
C GLN A 160 6.08 4.96 -6.73
N ALA A 161 5.07 5.56 -7.37
CA ALA A 161 4.95 7.01 -7.48
C ALA A 161 4.82 7.69 -6.11
N THR A 162 4.03 7.10 -5.22
CA THR A 162 3.84 7.60 -3.85
C THR A 162 5.12 7.49 -3.02
N ASP A 163 5.85 6.37 -3.15
CA ASP A 163 7.14 6.17 -2.48
C ASP A 163 8.24 7.10 -2.99
N LEU A 164 8.23 7.42 -4.29
CA LEU A 164 9.12 8.42 -4.87
C LEU A 164 8.92 9.79 -4.21
N LEU A 165 7.66 10.22 -4.03
CA LEU A 165 7.31 11.47 -3.35
C LEU A 165 7.71 11.45 -1.86
N ARG A 166 7.48 10.33 -1.15
CA ARG A 166 7.90 10.17 0.25
C ARG A 166 9.42 10.25 0.42
N THR A 167 10.16 9.57 -0.46
CA THR A 167 11.63 9.53 -0.42
C THR A 167 12.21 10.92 -0.69
N CYS A 168 11.58 11.70 -1.57
CA CYS A 168 11.95 13.09 -1.81
C CYS A 168 11.79 13.96 -0.56
N GLY A 169 10.66 13.84 0.15
CA GLY A 169 10.44 14.57 1.40
C GLY A 169 11.44 14.22 2.50
N LYS A 170 11.86 12.95 2.60
CA LYS A 170 12.88 12.52 3.58
C LYS A 170 14.27 13.08 3.28
N LYS A 171 14.69 13.08 2.01
CA LYS A 171 16.01 13.59 1.61
C LYS A 171 16.16 15.10 1.82
N GLN A 172 15.06 15.85 1.92
CA GLN A 172 15.09 17.28 2.18
C GLN A 172 15.06 17.63 3.67
N GLY A 173 14.43 16.77 4.47
CA GLY A 173 14.36 16.93 5.92
C GLY A 173 15.28 15.95 6.62
N ASP A 174 16.60 16.12 6.54
CA ASP A 174 17.60 15.35 7.30
C ASP A 174 17.54 15.59 8.83
N VAL A 175 16.34 15.88 9.35
CA VAL A 175 16.03 15.95 10.77
C VAL A 175 14.69 15.22 10.98
N ARG A 176 14.78 14.09 11.70
CA ARG A 176 13.70 13.20 12.20
C ARG A 176 13.09 12.18 11.24
N SER A 177 13.57 10.95 11.44
CA SER A 177 13.04 9.68 10.95
C SER A 177 11.55 9.49 11.21
N CYS A 178 10.75 9.50 10.13
CA CYS A 178 9.34 9.12 10.16
C CYS A 178 9.20 7.58 10.00
N PRO A 179 8.62 6.86 10.98
CA PRO A 179 8.64 5.39 11.07
C PRO A 179 7.76 4.64 10.05
N TRP A 180 7.06 5.33 9.16
CA TRP A 180 6.10 4.74 8.22
C TRP A 180 6.72 3.99 7.02
N SER A 181 8.05 3.88 6.90
CA SER A 181 8.67 3.24 5.73
C SER A 181 8.50 1.73 5.66
N VAL A 182 8.26 1.06 6.79
CA VAL A 182 8.21 -0.41 6.84
C VAL A 182 6.92 -0.94 6.21
N GLY A 183 5.79 -0.24 6.37
CA GLY A 183 4.49 -0.69 5.86
C GLY A 183 4.37 -0.63 4.33
N ALA A 184 5.03 0.33 3.68
CA ALA A 184 5.02 0.45 2.22
C ALA A 184 5.82 -0.68 1.56
N THR A 185 6.96 -1.06 2.14
CA THR A 185 7.81 -2.12 1.59
C THR A 185 7.15 -3.49 1.68
N THR A 186 6.48 -3.79 2.80
CA THR A 186 5.80 -5.09 2.99
C THR A 186 4.59 -5.27 2.07
N MET A 187 3.79 -4.23 1.84
CA MET A 187 2.64 -4.33 0.93
C MET A 187 3.05 -4.50 -0.53
N THR A 188 4.15 -3.87 -0.94
CA THR A 188 4.68 -3.98 -2.32
C THR A 188 5.21 -5.38 -2.59
N VAL A 189 5.93 -5.97 -1.63
CA VAL A 189 6.36 -7.38 -1.68
C VAL A 189 5.13 -8.30 -1.77
N PHE A 190 4.09 -8.02 -0.97
CA PHE A 190 2.88 -8.84 -0.94
C PHE A 190 2.14 -8.86 -2.28
N VAL A 191 1.87 -7.68 -2.86
CA VAL A 191 1.22 -7.59 -4.18
C VAL A 191 2.09 -8.24 -5.26
N ALA A 192 3.41 -8.04 -5.23
CA ALA A 192 4.32 -8.70 -6.17
C ALA A 192 4.29 -10.24 -6.03
N THR A 193 4.27 -10.79 -4.81
CA THR A 193 4.15 -12.24 -4.61
C THR A 193 2.81 -12.80 -5.08
N VAL A 194 1.70 -12.11 -4.82
CA VAL A 194 0.37 -12.55 -5.29
C VAL A 194 0.31 -12.53 -6.82
N VAL A 195 0.89 -11.51 -7.45
CA VAL A 195 0.99 -11.44 -8.92
C VAL A 195 1.90 -12.52 -9.48
N SER A 196 3.10 -12.71 -8.93
CA SER A 196 4.03 -13.74 -9.41
C SER A 196 3.48 -15.16 -9.23
N LEU A 197 2.75 -15.43 -8.14
CA LEU A 197 2.03 -16.69 -7.97
C LEU A 197 0.90 -16.82 -9.01
N ALA A 198 0.07 -15.79 -9.19
CA ALA A 198 -1.00 -15.85 -10.19
C ALA A 198 -0.45 -16.01 -11.62
N THR A 199 0.63 -15.30 -11.98
CA THR A 199 1.21 -15.37 -13.33
C THR A 199 1.96 -16.68 -13.56
N ASN A 200 2.80 -17.15 -12.64
CA ASN A 200 3.53 -18.40 -12.89
C ASN A 200 2.57 -19.58 -13.04
N TYR A 201 1.46 -19.62 -12.29
CA TYR A 201 0.51 -20.72 -12.39
C TYR A 201 -0.46 -20.59 -13.57
N LEU A 202 -0.93 -19.38 -13.91
CA LEU A 202 -1.79 -19.19 -15.10
C LEU A 202 -1.01 -19.35 -16.41
N PHE A 203 0.27 -18.98 -16.45
CA PHE A 203 1.11 -19.15 -17.65
C PHE A 203 1.65 -20.57 -17.82
N ASP A 204 1.89 -21.32 -16.74
CA ASP A 204 2.29 -22.74 -16.83
C ASP A 204 1.19 -23.61 -17.45
N LEU A 205 -0.09 -23.26 -17.20
CA LEU A 205 -1.26 -23.89 -17.82
C LEU A 205 -1.40 -23.61 -19.33
N ALA A 206 -0.90 -22.48 -19.83
CA ALA A 206 -0.97 -22.15 -21.26
C ALA A 206 0.19 -22.74 -22.07
N SER A 207 1.31 -23.10 -21.43
CA SER A 207 2.45 -23.79 -22.07
C SER A 207 2.28 -25.31 -22.20
N LEU A 208 1.23 -25.88 -21.61
CA LEU A 208 0.96 -27.32 -21.66
C LEU A 208 0.23 -27.80 -22.93
N ASP A 209 -0.19 -26.87 -23.80
CA ASP A 209 -0.89 -27.18 -25.07
C ASP A 209 0.03 -27.55 -26.26
N VAL A 210 1.34 -27.70 -26.03
CA VAL A 210 2.32 -28.14 -27.06
C VAL A 210 2.76 -29.61 -26.86
N LEU A 211 2.06 -30.40 -26.04
CA LEU A 211 2.27 -31.84 -25.96
C LEU A 211 1.06 -32.60 -26.54
N PRO A 212 1.26 -33.51 -27.49
CA PRO A 212 0.18 -34.15 -28.21
C PRO A 212 -0.65 -35.06 -27.30
N ALA A 213 -1.95 -34.79 -27.29
CA ALA A 213 -3.07 -35.66 -26.93
C ALA A 213 -2.72 -37.04 -26.35
N ARG A 214 -2.70 -37.16 -25.02
CA ARG A 214 -2.96 -38.44 -24.36
C ARG A 214 -3.85 -38.27 -23.13
N SER A 215 -5.15 -38.36 -23.41
CA SER A 215 -6.25 -38.83 -22.56
C SER A 215 -6.00 -38.89 -21.04
N SER A 216 -6.47 -37.88 -20.31
CA SER A 216 -7.30 -38.09 -19.10
C SER A 216 -7.96 -36.77 -18.69
N GLY A 217 -9.20 -36.54 -19.14
CA GLY A 217 -9.99 -35.32 -18.86
C GLY A 217 -10.36 -35.08 -17.40
N HIS A 218 -9.92 -35.93 -16.46
CA HIS A 218 -10.18 -35.78 -15.04
C HIS A 218 -9.08 -35.02 -14.28
N ALA A 219 -7.86 -34.94 -14.80
CA ALA A 219 -6.72 -34.35 -14.08
C ALA A 219 -6.76 -32.81 -14.03
N SER A 220 -7.32 -32.17 -15.05
CA SER A 220 -7.35 -30.70 -15.17
C SER A 220 -8.31 -30.06 -14.16
N CYS A 221 -9.45 -30.71 -13.88
CA CYS A 221 -10.46 -30.17 -12.97
C CYS A 221 -10.01 -30.24 -11.49
N SER A 222 -9.34 -31.32 -11.08
CA SER A 222 -8.76 -31.42 -9.73
C SER A 222 -7.66 -30.39 -9.49
N GLN A 223 -6.88 -30.05 -10.52
CA GLN A 223 -5.84 -29.03 -10.42
C GLN A 223 -6.40 -27.62 -10.24
N VAL A 224 -7.52 -27.30 -10.91
CA VAL A 224 -8.21 -26.01 -10.73
C VAL A 224 -8.85 -25.91 -9.35
N VAL A 225 -9.45 -27.01 -8.85
CA VAL A 225 -10.03 -27.06 -7.49
C VAL A 225 -8.94 -26.86 -6.43
N ASP A 226 -7.79 -27.53 -6.55
CA ASP A 226 -6.67 -27.33 -5.63
C ASP A 226 -6.12 -25.90 -5.66
N LEU A 227 -6.07 -25.28 -6.85
CA LEU A 227 -5.64 -23.89 -7.00
C LEU A 227 -6.61 -22.93 -6.30
N VAL A 228 -7.92 -23.14 -6.45
CA VAL A 228 -8.95 -22.33 -5.81
C VAL A 228 -8.90 -22.51 -4.29
N GLN A 229 -8.69 -23.74 -3.83
CA GLN A 229 -8.50 -24.06 -2.42
C GLN A 229 -7.27 -23.33 -1.85
N GLN A 230 -6.16 -23.34 -2.58
CA GLN A 230 -4.90 -22.72 -2.15
C GLN A 230 -4.97 -21.19 -2.21
N ALA A 231 -5.59 -20.61 -3.25
CA ALA A 231 -5.88 -19.19 -3.34
C ALA A 231 -6.80 -18.74 -2.20
N ARG A 232 -7.80 -19.54 -1.82
CA ARG A 232 -8.68 -19.29 -0.67
C ARG A 232 -7.90 -19.30 0.65
N VAL A 233 -6.97 -20.24 0.83
CA VAL A 233 -6.07 -20.27 2.00
C VAL A 233 -5.21 -19.00 2.04
N VAL A 234 -4.58 -18.62 0.94
CA VAL A 234 -3.75 -17.39 0.89
C VAL A 234 -4.59 -16.15 1.16
N THR A 235 -5.79 -16.06 0.59
CA THR A 235 -6.69 -14.91 0.78
C THR A 235 -7.17 -14.82 2.23
N ASN A 236 -7.51 -15.96 2.85
CA ASN A 236 -7.85 -16.02 4.27
C ASN A 236 -6.66 -15.65 5.16
N LEU A 237 -5.46 -16.14 4.85
CA LEU A 237 -4.26 -15.81 5.62
C LEU A 237 -3.90 -14.32 5.48
N THR A 238 -4.20 -13.72 4.33
CA THR A 238 -4.05 -12.29 4.08
C THR A 238 -5.07 -11.47 4.85
N SER A 239 -6.34 -11.89 4.86
CA SER A 239 -7.39 -11.19 5.62
C SER A 239 -7.14 -11.29 7.12
N GLU A 240 -6.69 -12.44 7.61
CA GLU A 240 -6.24 -12.66 9.00
C GLU A 240 -5.05 -11.75 9.33
N LEU A 241 -4.03 -11.71 8.47
CA LEU A 241 -2.84 -10.86 8.70
C LEU A 241 -3.19 -9.36 8.69
N CYS A 242 -4.05 -8.93 7.76
CA CYS A 242 -4.58 -7.56 7.74
C CYS A 242 -5.41 -7.26 8.98
N SER A 243 -6.24 -8.20 9.44
CA SER A 243 -7.03 -8.08 10.66
C SER A 243 -6.14 -7.94 11.89
N ILE A 244 -5.13 -8.79 12.06
CA ILE A 244 -4.14 -8.71 13.16
C ILE A 244 -3.41 -7.37 13.15
N LYS A 245 -2.99 -6.89 11.96
CA LYS A 245 -2.33 -5.58 11.83
C LYS A 245 -3.27 -4.42 12.15
N MET A 246 -4.53 -4.49 11.73
CA MET A 246 -5.53 -3.47 12.07
C MET A 246 -5.83 -3.49 13.57
N GLN A 247 -5.93 -4.66 14.21
CA GLN A 247 -6.12 -4.77 15.65
C GLN A 247 -4.93 -4.19 16.45
N ASP A 248 -3.67 -4.41 16.02
CA ASP A 248 -2.50 -3.77 16.65
C ASP A 248 -2.55 -2.24 16.50
N VAL A 249 -2.99 -1.74 15.34
CA VAL A 249 -3.16 -0.29 15.13
C VAL A 249 -4.28 0.28 16.00
N ASP A 250 -5.43 -0.37 16.06
CA ASP A 250 -6.56 0.04 16.92
C ASP A 250 -6.17 0.00 18.39
N HIS A 251 -5.45 -1.05 18.82
CA HIS A 251 -4.98 -1.15 20.19
C HIS A 251 -4.01 -0.02 20.55
N ARG A 252 -3.06 0.30 19.65
CA ARG A 252 -2.15 1.43 19.84
C ARG A 252 -2.88 2.76 19.84
N TYR A 253 -3.90 2.93 18.99
CA TYR A 253 -4.72 4.14 18.95
C TYR A 253 -5.48 4.32 20.27
N ASN A 254 -6.15 3.27 20.75
CA ASN A 254 -6.87 3.27 22.01
C ASN A 254 -5.94 3.52 23.20
N TYR A 255 -4.75 2.91 23.20
CA TYR A 255 -3.73 3.18 24.20
C TYR A 255 -3.27 4.64 24.18
N LEU A 256 -3.03 5.21 22.99
CA LEU A 256 -2.65 6.63 22.86
C LEU A 256 -3.77 7.55 23.31
N ALA A 257 -5.02 7.22 23.00
CA ALA A 257 -6.20 7.99 23.41
C ALA A 257 -6.35 7.98 24.93
N ALA A 258 -6.26 6.81 25.57
CA ALA A 258 -6.29 6.68 27.02
C ALA A 258 -5.13 7.41 27.70
N LEU A 259 -3.92 7.34 27.12
CA LEU A 259 -2.76 8.07 27.64
C LEU A 259 -2.95 9.60 27.49
N SER A 260 -3.52 10.05 26.38
CA SER A 260 -3.84 11.46 26.15
C SER A 260 -4.90 11.96 27.14
N GLU A 261 -5.94 11.16 27.42
CA GLU A 261 -6.96 11.47 28.41
C GLU A 261 -6.36 11.55 29.82
N ALA A 262 -5.52 10.58 30.20
CA ALA A 262 -4.82 10.59 31.48
C ALA A 262 -3.89 11.82 31.64
N HIS A 263 -3.25 12.26 30.55
CA HIS A 263 -2.47 13.49 30.55
C HIS A 263 -3.35 14.75 30.64
N GLY A 264 -4.51 14.76 29.98
CA GLY A 264 -5.51 15.83 30.10
C GLY A 264 -5.97 16.01 31.54
N LEU A 265 -6.44 14.94 32.18
CA LEU A 265 -6.86 14.95 33.58
C LEU A 265 -5.75 15.41 34.54
N ARG A 266 -4.50 15.05 34.24
CA ARG A 266 -3.35 15.50 35.04
C ARG A 266 -3.06 16.98 34.84
N ILE A 267 -3.23 17.52 33.63
CA ILE A 267 -3.11 18.96 33.37
C ILE A 267 -4.25 19.70 34.08
N ASP A 268 -5.49 19.22 33.96
CA ASP A 268 -6.65 19.82 34.61
C ASP A 268 -6.45 19.85 36.13
N GLY A 269 -5.98 18.75 36.75
CA GLY A 269 -5.66 18.72 38.17
C GLY A 269 -4.53 19.68 38.59
N ILE A 270 -3.55 19.93 37.72
CA ILE A 270 -2.52 20.95 37.95
C ILE A 270 -3.16 22.35 37.86
N VAL A 271 -3.99 22.61 36.86
CA VAL A 271 -4.66 23.89 36.65
C VAL A 271 -5.61 24.20 37.82
N ASP A 272 -6.43 23.24 38.25
CA ASP A 272 -7.31 23.36 39.40
C ASP A 272 -6.53 23.63 40.69
N GLY A 273 -5.40 22.95 40.87
CA GLY A 273 -4.51 23.14 42.02
C GLY A 273 -3.78 24.49 42.03
N LEU A 274 -3.56 25.10 40.87
CA LEU A 274 -2.97 26.44 40.74
C LEU A 274 -3.99 27.57 40.99
N GLY A 275 -5.29 27.27 40.90
CA GLY A 275 -6.37 28.26 41.05
C GLY A 275 -6.46 29.23 39.86
N PRO A 276 -7.44 30.15 39.85
CA PRO A 276 -7.59 31.10 38.75
C PRO A 276 -6.34 32.00 38.64
N PRO A 277 -5.87 32.29 37.41
CA PRO A 277 -4.75 33.21 37.21
C PRO A 277 -5.12 34.61 37.73
N ASN A 278 -4.10 35.38 38.11
CA ASN A 278 -4.28 36.75 38.59
C ASN A 278 -4.73 37.69 37.44
N GLN A 279 -4.95 38.98 37.76
CA GLN A 279 -5.39 39.98 36.78
C GLN A 279 -4.41 40.19 35.60
N GLU A 280 -3.15 39.74 35.75
CA GLU A 280 -2.10 39.81 34.72
C GLU A 280 -2.02 38.52 33.89
N GLY A 281 -2.87 37.52 34.17
CA GLY A 281 -2.87 36.23 33.47
C GLY A 281 -1.78 35.25 33.93
N THR A 282 -1.16 35.49 35.09
CA THR A 282 -0.11 34.62 35.64
C THR A 282 -0.60 33.84 36.85
N TYR A 283 -0.22 32.56 36.96
CA TYR A 283 -0.49 31.75 38.15
C TYR A 283 0.56 32.08 39.21
N TYR A 284 0.13 32.26 40.47
CA TYR A 284 1.05 32.55 41.57
C TYR A 284 2.02 31.38 41.75
N VAL A 285 3.26 31.55 41.29
CA VAL A 285 4.34 30.66 41.70
C VAL A 285 4.60 30.99 43.16
N SER A 286 4.04 30.20 44.07
CA SER A 286 4.41 30.19 45.49
C SER A 286 5.90 29.84 45.59
N THR A 287 6.75 30.84 45.36
CA THR A 287 8.20 30.75 45.50
C THR A 287 8.52 30.79 46.99
N SER A 288 8.11 29.76 47.73
CA SER A 288 8.97 29.32 48.82
C SER A 288 10.27 28.91 48.13
N LYS A 289 11.36 29.64 48.40
CA LYS A 289 12.73 29.27 48.04
C LYS A 289 13.04 27.92 48.71
N SER A 290 12.50 26.85 48.14
CA SER A 290 12.87 25.49 48.50
C SER A 290 14.02 25.15 47.59
N ASP A 291 15.18 24.88 48.18
CA ASP A 291 16.37 24.26 47.58
C ASP A 291 16.04 22.84 47.08
N ASN A 292 15.01 22.70 46.25
CA ASN A 292 14.48 21.42 45.84
C ASN A 292 15.15 20.96 44.55
N ASN A 293 16.40 20.53 44.71
CA ASN A 293 17.12 19.66 43.77
C ASN A 293 16.31 18.40 43.39
N SER A 294 15.24 18.09 44.13
CA SER A 294 14.28 17.00 43.88
C SER A 294 13.64 17.04 42.49
N CYS A 295 13.11 18.18 42.03
CA CYS A 295 12.43 18.24 40.72
C CYS A 295 13.43 18.00 39.56
N ARG A 296 14.62 18.61 39.66
CA ARG A 296 15.71 18.38 38.70
C ARG A 296 16.17 16.93 38.70
N SER A 297 16.26 16.29 39.88
CA SER A 297 16.60 14.87 39.99
C SER A 297 15.53 13.96 39.36
N SER A 298 14.24 14.31 39.49
CA SER A 298 13.14 13.56 38.88
C SER A 298 13.13 13.68 37.36
N ILE A 299 13.40 14.88 36.82
CA ILE A 299 13.55 15.08 35.37
C ILE A 299 14.74 14.30 34.82
N LEU A 300 15.88 14.29 35.53
CA LEU A 300 17.05 13.51 35.15
C LEU A 300 16.77 12.00 35.17
N LYS A 301 16.06 11.49 36.18
CA LYS A 301 15.63 10.08 36.23
C LYS A 301 14.69 9.71 35.08
N VAL A 302 13.71 10.57 34.76
CA VAL A 302 12.82 10.34 33.62
C VAL A 302 13.60 10.34 32.31
N SER A 303 14.55 11.28 32.15
CA SER A 303 15.44 11.32 30.98
C SER A 303 16.27 10.05 30.85
N GLU A 304 16.82 9.54 31.95
CA GLU A 304 17.62 8.31 31.98
C GLU A 304 16.77 7.07 31.62
N VAL A 305 15.55 6.96 32.17
CA VAL A 305 14.62 5.87 31.83
C VAL A 305 14.26 5.91 30.33
N LEU A 306 14.02 7.09 29.79
CA LEU A 306 13.66 7.27 28.38
C LEU A 306 14.84 6.92 27.47
N GLN A 307 16.05 7.29 27.86
CA GLN A 307 17.28 6.93 27.15
C GLN A 307 17.53 5.42 27.15
N ASN A 308 17.30 4.76 28.30
CA ASN A 308 17.41 3.30 28.42
C ASN A 308 16.37 2.56 27.56
N GLN A 309 15.13 3.07 27.49
CA GLN A 309 14.11 2.51 26.60
C GLN A 309 14.49 2.67 25.12
N LEU A 310 15.01 3.83 24.74
CA LEU A 310 15.44 4.10 23.37
C LEU A 310 16.60 3.18 22.97
N GLN A 311 17.54 2.94 23.89
CA GLN A 311 18.64 2.00 23.68
C GLN A 311 18.15 0.56 23.52
N ARG A 312 17.17 0.10 24.31
CA ARG A 312 16.55 -1.22 24.14
C ARG A 312 15.89 -1.37 22.78
N GLN A 313 15.09 -0.38 22.35
CA GLN A 313 14.46 -0.40 21.03
C GLN A 313 15.49 -0.45 19.90
N GLN A 314 16.61 0.27 20.04
CA GLN A 314 17.69 0.23 19.07
C GLN A 314 18.34 -1.16 18.98
N GLN A 315 18.56 -1.83 20.11
CA GLN A 315 19.07 -3.21 20.15
C GLN A 315 18.09 -4.20 19.51
N GLU A 316 16.79 -4.08 19.78
CA GLU A 316 15.76 -4.92 19.16
C GLU A 316 15.71 -4.74 17.63
N LEU A 317 15.80 -3.50 17.14
CA LEU A 317 15.86 -3.22 15.71
C LEU A 317 17.10 -3.81 15.05
N GLU A 318 18.25 -3.77 15.73
CA GLU A 318 19.47 -4.37 15.23
C GLU A 318 19.38 -5.91 15.16
N LEU A 319 18.79 -6.53 16.19
CA LEU A 319 18.51 -7.97 16.22
C LEU A 319 17.55 -8.36 15.08
N MET A 320 16.47 -7.60 14.88
CA MET A 320 15.51 -7.82 13.81
C MET A 320 16.19 -7.71 12.44
N ARG A 321 17.06 -6.71 12.22
CA ARG A 321 17.86 -6.58 10.99
C ARG A 321 18.75 -7.81 10.77
N LYS A 322 19.42 -8.31 11.81
CA LYS A 322 20.24 -9.53 11.72
C LYS A 322 19.40 -10.76 11.36
N ASN A 323 18.22 -10.92 11.97
CA ASN A 323 17.31 -12.02 11.68
C ASN A 323 16.76 -11.95 10.26
N MET A 324 16.38 -10.76 9.79
CA MET A 324 15.93 -10.53 8.43
C MET A 324 17.02 -10.89 7.41
N HIS A 325 18.27 -10.49 7.66
CA HIS A 325 19.39 -10.86 6.80
C HIS A 325 19.63 -12.38 6.76
N ARG A 326 19.53 -13.06 7.91
CA ARG A 326 19.63 -14.53 7.96
C ARG A 326 18.51 -15.21 7.16
N MET A 327 17.29 -14.67 7.23
CA MET A 327 16.14 -15.16 6.47
C MET A 327 16.35 -14.96 4.96
N ASP A 328 16.85 -13.80 4.56
CA ASP A 328 17.18 -13.48 3.16
C ASP A 328 18.23 -14.44 2.57
N VAL A 329 19.29 -14.73 3.33
CA VAL A 329 20.30 -15.74 2.95
C VAL A 329 19.68 -17.13 2.81
N ARG A 330 18.78 -17.53 3.71
CA ARG A 330 18.07 -18.82 3.62
C ARG A 330 17.19 -18.90 2.38
N LEU A 331 16.45 -17.83 2.08
CA LEU A 331 15.59 -17.75 0.89
C LEU A 331 16.42 -17.81 -0.39
N THR A 332 17.51 -17.05 -0.46
CA THR A 332 18.42 -17.03 -1.62
C THR A 332 19.00 -18.41 -1.88
N ARG A 333 19.47 -19.10 -0.82
CA ARG A 333 19.95 -20.49 -0.94
C ARG A 333 18.85 -21.46 -1.36
N GLY A 334 17.62 -21.29 -0.85
CA GLY A 334 16.48 -22.11 -1.24
C GLY A 334 16.16 -21.98 -2.74
N ILE A 335 16.19 -20.74 -3.26
CA ILE A 335 15.99 -20.44 -4.68
C ILE A 335 17.12 -21.02 -5.53
N GLU A 336 18.38 -20.86 -5.12
CA GLU A 336 19.52 -21.43 -5.84
C GLU A 336 19.48 -22.97 -5.90
N LYS A 337 19.01 -23.61 -4.83
CA LYS A 337 18.82 -25.06 -4.79
C LYS A 337 17.70 -25.49 -5.76
N ALA A 338 16.55 -24.84 -5.68
CA ALA A 338 15.41 -25.12 -6.58
C ALA A 338 15.73 -24.86 -8.05
N ARG A 339 16.71 -23.99 -8.36
CA ARG A 339 17.17 -23.72 -9.73
C ARG A 339 18.09 -24.81 -10.29
N LYS A 340 18.70 -25.63 -9.44
CA LYS A 340 19.64 -26.70 -9.83
C LYS A 340 18.97 -28.06 -10.00
N GLU A 341 17.74 -28.20 -9.50
CA GLU A 341 16.87 -29.37 -9.67
C GLU A 341 16.02 -29.20 -10.94
#